data_AF-A0A8H4LXE0-F1
#
_entry.id   AF-A0A8H4LXE0-F1
#
_cell.length_a   1.000
_cell.length_b   1.000
_cell.length_c   1.000
_cell.angle_alpha   90.00
_cell.angle_beta   90.00
_cell.angle_gamma   90.00
#
_symmetry.space_group_name_H-M   'P 1'
#
loop_
_entity.id
_entity.type
_entity.pdbx_description
1 polymer ?
#
loop_
_entity_poly.entity_id
_entity_poly.type
_entity_poly.pdbx_seq_one_letter_code
_entity_poly.pdbx_strand_id
1 'polypeptide(L)'
;MEPNIRTGHSQNAFDTAPGSPHSRSGVSSGSFFVQGHPRTAFEPDDAILADNACRKVVCCAMAKCGLPVARMSDTTPMTEDPNGGDISNHIHIDTSPAKRLLVWNPEQGGTDGSEPRFNYWFVNSEGLLTSAIAKSRMKTPGNYGWYAIEINSQILSVQEELDQGLPTVKRALASIQNSIKVWLNAECGFHIHISPLKQKLDISVTRRMAALVLLMERPFLLKLCHPGRQKSWYTRPISVDSVIAVSASASSAARAASMNIPETNLLLTFRVKAKGRSSDETRIFRMLCAIFTEPDFKSLNKGLRLPKIGDGPSPDGGRCGMALSRFGTVEMRYPEASFDVDFISLWVDLSRRILALAAAPDDEYNKKLLELYDMATAKMELGWIHWLKAVGMEERADFCKRHIHRYGGNLKDLNKRDILPKVSDEPAK
;
A
#
# COMPACT_ATOMS: atom_id res chain seq x y z
N MET A 1 19.92 45.34 23.50
CA MET A 1 20.97 45.84 24.42
C MET A 1 20.83 45.10 25.73
N GLU A 2 21.69 44.10 25.90
CA GLU A 2 22.20 43.58 27.19
C GLU A 2 22.85 44.71 28.03
N PRO A 3 23.53 44.49 29.19
CA PRO A 3 23.76 43.25 29.98
C PRO A 3 23.61 43.43 31.51
N ASN A 4 23.67 42.34 32.32
CA ASN A 4 24.84 42.10 33.18
C ASN A 4 24.88 40.72 33.88
N ILE A 5 26.12 40.27 34.04
CA ILE A 5 26.66 38.93 34.34
C ILE A 5 27.13 38.84 35.81
N ARG A 6 27.14 37.62 36.41
CA ARG A 6 28.21 37.02 37.27
C ARG A 6 27.73 35.67 37.85
N THR A 7 28.20 34.50 37.42
CA THR A 7 29.45 33.73 37.74
C THR A 7 29.53 33.11 39.14
N GLY A 8 29.76 31.79 39.20
CA GLY A 8 30.24 31.06 40.38
C GLY A 8 30.47 29.56 40.09
N HIS A 9 31.74 29.18 39.87
CA HIS A 9 32.25 27.80 39.80
C HIS A 9 32.68 27.29 41.19
N SER A 10 32.62 25.98 41.42
CA SER A 10 33.59 25.28 42.28
C SER A 10 33.88 23.87 41.75
N GLN A 11 35.16 23.53 41.65
CA GLN A 11 35.75 22.25 41.22
C GLN A 11 36.19 21.40 42.43
N ASN A 12 36.15 20.08 42.22
CA ASN A 12 37.12 19.00 42.52
C ASN A 12 37.80 18.81 43.89
N ALA A 13 37.81 17.54 44.35
CA ALA A 13 38.99 16.69 44.68
C ALA A 13 38.48 15.26 45.02
N PHE A 14 38.83 14.18 44.30
CA PHE A 14 40.03 13.32 44.35
C PHE A 14 40.30 12.64 45.71
N ASP A 15 40.32 11.30 45.72
CA ASP A 15 41.46 10.53 46.28
C ASP A 15 41.48 9.05 45.84
N THR A 16 42.69 8.48 45.88
CA THR A 16 43.23 7.40 45.03
C THR A 16 43.71 6.15 45.79
N ALA A 17 43.58 4.98 45.15
CA ALA A 17 44.53 3.82 45.02
C ALA A 17 44.97 3.00 46.27
N PRO A 18 45.81 1.93 46.16
CA PRO A 18 46.26 1.09 45.02
C PRO A 18 46.29 -0.46 45.29
N GLY A 19 46.64 -1.28 44.27
CA GLY A 19 47.20 -2.63 44.50
C GLY A 19 47.23 -3.61 43.31
N SER A 20 48.44 -3.90 42.79
CA SER A 20 48.87 -5.09 42.01
C SER A 20 50.25 -5.50 42.56
N PRO A 21 50.79 -6.75 42.47
CA PRO A 21 50.84 -7.59 41.25
C PRO A 21 50.82 -9.13 41.48
N HIS A 22 50.77 -9.94 40.41
CA HIS A 22 51.70 -11.06 40.14
C HIS A 22 51.32 -11.87 38.88
N SER A 23 52.37 -12.25 38.15
CA SER A 23 52.43 -13.06 36.93
C SER A 23 52.53 -14.56 37.23
N ARG A 24 52.02 -15.42 36.33
CA ARG A 24 52.63 -16.72 35.99
C ARG A 24 52.08 -17.30 34.68
N SER A 25 53.03 -17.75 33.87
CA SER A 25 52.95 -18.44 32.59
C SER A 25 52.48 -19.90 32.70
N GLY A 26 51.81 -20.42 31.66
CA GLY A 26 51.56 -21.84 31.45
C GLY A 26 51.16 -22.11 29.98
N VAL A 27 51.91 -22.98 29.31
CA VAL A 27 51.90 -23.29 27.87
C VAL A 27 51.16 -24.62 27.62
N SER A 28 50.58 -24.75 26.41
CA SER A 28 50.42 -25.97 25.58
C SER A 28 49.02 -26.56 25.34
N SER A 29 48.79 -26.83 24.05
CA SER A 29 47.81 -27.72 23.37
C SER A 29 46.35 -27.27 23.38
N GLY A 30 45.60 -27.18 22.28
CA GLY A 30 45.78 -27.66 20.92
C GLY A 30 44.39 -28.02 20.40
N SER A 31 43.67 -27.07 19.79
CA SER A 31 42.39 -27.35 19.15
C SER A 31 42.21 -26.41 17.95
N PHE A 32 42.36 -26.97 16.75
CA PHE A 32 41.90 -26.38 15.51
C PHE A 32 40.38 -26.20 15.57
N PHE A 33 39.93 -24.97 15.76
CA PHE A 33 38.62 -24.53 15.30
C PHE A 33 38.85 -23.35 14.37
N VAL A 34 38.58 -23.57 13.09
CA VAL A 34 38.51 -22.51 12.08
C VAL A 34 37.41 -21.55 12.52
N GLN A 35 37.80 -20.40 13.08
CA GLN A 35 36.89 -19.29 13.34
C GLN A 35 36.37 -18.77 12.00
N GLY A 36 35.17 -19.20 11.65
CA GLY A 36 34.38 -18.59 10.58
C GLY A 36 34.24 -17.10 10.87
N HIS A 37 34.86 -16.28 10.02
CA HIS A 37 34.69 -14.84 10.07
C HIS A 37 33.20 -14.51 9.87
N PRO A 38 32.63 -13.60 10.67
CA PRO A 38 31.31 -13.07 10.39
C PRO A 38 31.42 -12.31 9.06
N ARG A 39 30.69 -12.74 8.02
CA ARG A 39 30.57 -11.97 6.78
C ARG A 39 29.86 -10.66 7.09
N THR A 40 30.66 -9.63 7.34
CA THR A 40 30.24 -8.24 7.44
C THR A 40 30.21 -7.65 6.03
N ALA A 41 29.09 -7.00 5.71
CA ALA A 41 28.76 -6.32 4.45
C ALA A 41 28.48 -7.24 3.25
N PHE A 42 27.20 -7.31 2.86
CA PHE A 42 26.79 -7.76 1.52
C PHE A 42 27.36 -6.76 0.50
N GLU A 43 28.12 -7.23 -0.49
CA GLU A 43 28.50 -6.38 -1.61
C GLU A 43 27.25 -5.96 -2.41
N PRO A 44 27.19 -4.73 -2.95
CA PRO A 44 26.02 -4.22 -3.65
C PRO A 44 25.59 -5.10 -4.83
N ASP A 45 26.55 -5.71 -5.53
CA ASP A 45 26.32 -6.52 -6.71
C ASP A 45 25.66 -7.87 -6.33
N ASP A 46 26.08 -8.51 -5.23
CA ASP A 46 25.44 -9.72 -4.69
C ASP A 46 23.96 -9.50 -4.35
N ALA A 47 23.62 -8.31 -3.83
CA ALA A 47 22.24 -7.99 -3.47
C ALA A 47 21.34 -7.81 -4.70
N ILE A 48 21.87 -7.22 -5.79
CA ILE A 48 21.16 -7.05 -7.06
C ILE A 48 20.93 -8.42 -7.72
N LEU A 49 21.96 -9.26 -7.75
CA LEU A 49 21.88 -10.62 -8.32
C LEU A 49 20.86 -11.48 -7.55
N ALA A 50 20.85 -11.39 -6.23
CA ALA A 50 19.91 -12.12 -5.40
C ALA A 50 18.47 -11.60 -5.52
N ASP A 51 18.25 -10.29 -5.66
CA ASP A 51 16.94 -9.73 -5.99
C ASP A 51 16.42 -10.25 -7.33
N ASN A 52 17.28 -10.23 -8.38
CA ASN A 52 16.96 -10.76 -9.69
C ASN A 52 16.60 -12.25 -9.62
N ALA A 53 17.31 -13.03 -8.80
CA ALA A 53 17.05 -14.44 -8.59
C ALA A 53 15.69 -14.65 -7.91
N CYS A 54 15.40 -13.90 -6.84
CA CYS A 54 14.10 -13.95 -6.17
C CYS A 54 12.94 -13.64 -7.11
N ARG A 55 13.05 -12.56 -7.92
CA ARG A 55 12.05 -12.21 -8.93
C ARG A 55 11.87 -13.31 -9.97
N LYS A 56 12.95 -13.90 -10.46
CA LYS A 56 12.89 -15.03 -11.41
C LYS A 56 12.12 -16.22 -10.82
N VAL A 57 12.39 -16.59 -9.57
CA VAL A 57 11.72 -17.73 -8.94
C VAL A 57 10.23 -17.45 -8.74
N VAL A 58 9.83 -16.22 -8.38
CA VAL A 58 8.42 -15.82 -8.33
C VAL A 58 7.78 -15.97 -9.71
N CYS A 59 8.44 -15.49 -10.77
CA CYS A 59 7.94 -15.66 -12.14
C CYS A 59 7.74 -17.14 -12.50
N CYS A 60 8.71 -17.99 -12.21
CA CYS A 60 8.62 -19.41 -12.47
C CYS A 60 7.49 -20.10 -11.68
N ALA A 61 7.27 -19.72 -10.42
CA ALA A 61 6.17 -20.25 -9.61
C ALA A 61 4.81 -19.93 -10.25
N MET A 62 4.59 -18.68 -10.64
CA MET A 62 3.35 -18.26 -11.28
C MET A 62 3.19 -18.84 -12.70
N ALA A 63 4.26 -18.91 -13.48
CA ALA A 63 4.22 -19.49 -14.82
C ALA A 63 3.87 -21.00 -14.80
N LYS A 64 4.32 -21.74 -13.78
CA LYS A 64 4.00 -23.17 -13.61
C LYS A 64 2.52 -23.45 -13.39
N CYS A 65 1.74 -22.49 -12.88
CA CYS A 65 0.28 -22.60 -12.78
C CYS A 65 -0.45 -22.00 -13.98
N GLY A 66 0.26 -21.79 -15.10
CA GLY A 66 -0.32 -21.37 -16.38
C GLY A 66 -0.55 -19.86 -16.51
N LEU A 67 -0.05 -19.04 -15.57
CA LEU A 67 -0.28 -17.60 -15.63
C LEU A 67 0.66 -16.91 -16.65
N PRO A 68 0.19 -15.87 -17.34
CA PRO A 68 1.01 -15.00 -18.17
C PRO A 68 1.80 -14.05 -17.28
N VAL A 69 3.12 -14.22 -17.17
CA VAL A 69 3.94 -13.52 -16.17
C VAL A 69 5.07 -12.77 -16.85
N ALA A 70 5.37 -11.57 -16.37
CA ALA A 70 6.47 -10.77 -16.89
C ALA A 70 7.30 -10.12 -15.78
N ARG A 71 8.57 -9.85 -16.09
CA ARG A 71 9.42 -8.94 -15.31
C ARG A 71 10.37 -8.17 -16.20
N MET A 72 10.87 -7.04 -15.70
CA MET A 72 11.91 -6.27 -16.37
C MET A 72 13.30 -6.89 -16.17
N SER A 73 14.10 -6.88 -17.24
CA SER A 73 15.52 -7.21 -17.25
C SER A 73 16.30 -6.20 -18.09
N ASP A 74 17.61 -6.12 -17.86
CA ASP A 74 18.53 -5.46 -18.78
C ASP A 74 18.65 -6.23 -20.10
N THR A 75 18.91 -5.51 -21.19
CA THR A 75 19.09 -6.09 -22.53
C THR A 75 20.39 -6.87 -22.67
N THR A 76 21.41 -6.49 -21.90
CA THR A 76 22.71 -7.16 -21.77
C THR A 76 22.99 -7.42 -20.29
N PRO A 77 22.35 -8.45 -19.69
CA PRO A 77 22.61 -8.80 -18.29
C PRO A 77 24.06 -9.27 -18.11
N MET A 78 24.60 -9.08 -16.91
CA MET A 78 25.92 -9.62 -16.55
C MET A 78 25.90 -11.15 -16.64
N THR A 79 27.05 -11.78 -16.91
CA THR A 79 27.16 -13.24 -17.02
C THR A 79 26.69 -13.98 -15.76
N GLU A 80 26.90 -13.36 -14.59
CA GLU A 80 26.51 -13.90 -13.27
C GLU A 80 25.04 -13.64 -12.93
N ASP A 81 24.36 -12.79 -13.71
CA ASP A 81 22.94 -12.53 -13.55
C ASP A 81 22.14 -13.83 -13.82
N PRO A 82 21.06 -14.09 -13.07
CA PRO A 82 20.13 -15.19 -13.38
C PRO A 82 19.61 -15.20 -14.82
N ASN A 83 19.77 -14.09 -15.56
CA ASN A 83 19.42 -13.89 -16.96
C ASN A 83 20.59 -14.07 -17.93
N GLY A 84 21.84 -14.07 -17.45
CA GLY A 84 23.11 -14.08 -18.21
C GLY A 84 23.42 -15.38 -18.99
N GLY A 85 22.46 -16.29 -19.07
CA GLY A 85 22.51 -17.56 -19.81
C GLY A 85 21.16 -18.28 -19.78
N ASP A 86 20.08 -17.53 -19.63
CA ASP A 86 18.76 -18.08 -19.34
C ASP A 86 18.07 -18.68 -20.58
N ILE A 87 17.99 -20.01 -20.61
CA ILE A 87 17.27 -20.79 -21.62
C ILE A 87 15.82 -21.09 -21.25
N SER A 88 15.26 -20.42 -20.24
CA SER A 88 13.87 -20.66 -19.86
C SER A 88 12.90 -20.19 -20.95
N ASN A 89 11.72 -20.82 -21.02
CA ASN A 89 10.70 -20.65 -22.06
C ASN A 89 9.97 -19.29 -21.98
N HIS A 90 10.71 -18.18 -21.91
CA HIS A 90 10.16 -16.85 -22.03
C HIS A 90 10.51 -16.22 -23.38
N ILE A 91 9.66 -15.28 -23.80
CA ILE A 91 9.95 -14.41 -24.93
C ILE A 91 10.48 -13.07 -24.42
N HIS A 92 11.18 -12.35 -25.30
CA HIS A 92 11.69 -11.02 -25.03
C HIS A 92 10.85 -9.97 -25.74
N ILE A 93 10.44 -8.93 -25.02
CA ILE A 93 9.80 -7.74 -25.59
C ILE A 93 10.65 -6.53 -25.18
N ASP A 94 11.38 -5.95 -26.14
CA ASP A 94 12.19 -4.76 -25.86
C ASP A 94 11.27 -3.56 -25.57
N THR A 95 11.55 -2.88 -24.46
CA THR A 95 10.79 -1.69 -24.01
C THR A 95 11.58 -0.40 -24.18
N SER A 96 12.91 -0.51 -24.21
CA SER A 96 13.86 0.56 -24.51
C SER A 96 15.20 -0.07 -24.92
N PRO A 97 16.19 0.70 -25.41
CA PRO A 97 17.51 0.16 -25.76
C PRO A 97 18.23 -0.57 -24.61
N ALA A 98 17.94 -0.19 -23.36
CA ALA A 98 18.58 -0.75 -22.17
C ALA A 98 17.72 -1.77 -21.43
N LYS A 99 16.41 -1.87 -21.72
CA LYS A 99 15.46 -2.64 -20.90
C LYS A 99 14.50 -3.47 -21.75
N ARG A 100 14.26 -4.70 -21.32
CA ARG A 100 13.28 -5.63 -21.92
C ARG A 100 12.39 -6.29 -20.89
N LEU A 101 11.21 -6.70 -21.32
CA LEU A 101 10.35 -7.61 -20.59
C LEU A 101 10.73 -9.05 -20.95
N LEU A 102 10.92 -9.87 -19.92
CA LEU A 102 10.97 -11.33 -20.03
C LEU A 102 9.57 -11.84 -19.72
N VAL A 103 8.95 -12.59 -20.64
CA VAL A 103 7.53 -12.97 -20.57
C VAL A 103 7.34 -14.47 -20.69
N TRP A 104 6.75 -15.09 -19.67
CA TRP A 104 6.33 -16.50 -19.66
C TRP A 104 4.84 -16.63 -20.00
N ASN A 105 4.48 -17.71 -20.70
CA ASN A 105 3.11 -18.00 -21.18
C ASN A 105 2.44 -16.80 -21.89
N PRO A 106 3.11 -16.17 -22.88
CA PRO A 106 2.61 -14.94 -23.52
C PRO A 106 1.24 -15.11 -24.18
N GLU A 107 0.89 -16.31 -24.62
CA GLU A 107 -0.38 -16.65 -25.24
C GLU A 107 -1.59 -16.52 -24.30
N GLN A 108 -1.36 -16.52 -22.99
CA GLN A 108 -2.40 -16.32 -21.97
C GLN A 108 -2.54 -14.85 -21.56
N GLY A 109 -1.72 -13.95 -22.12
CA GLY A 109 -1.69 -12.53 -21.75
C GLY A 109 -2.98 -11.78 -22.06
N GLY A 110 -3.26 -10.77 -21.25
CA GLY A 110 -4.37 -9.83 -21.48
C GLY A 110 -4.13 -8.92 -22.68
N THR A 111 -5.16 -8.16 -23.06
CA THR A 111 -5.09 -7.16 -24.15
C THR A 111 -5.62 -5.79 -23.74
N ASP A 112 -6.04 -5.63 -22.49
CA ASP A 112 -6.67 -4.40 -22.00
C ASP A 112 -5.65 -3.33 -21.58
N GLY A 113 -4.39 -3.70 -21.37
CA GLY A 113 -3.32 -2.82 -20.96
C GLY A 113 -2.72 -2.07 -22.13
N SER A 114 -2.74 -0.72 -22.07
CA SER A 114 -2.06 0.12 -23.06
C SER A 114 -0.53 0.03 -22.97
N GLU A 115 0.01 -0.26 -21.79
CA GLU A 115 1.43 -0.62 -21.63
C GLU A 115 1.57 -2.14 -21.58
N PRO A 116 2.51 -2.75 -22.32
CA PRO A 116 2.64 -4.21 -22.42
C PRO A 116 2.68 -4.92 -21.07
N ARG A 117 3.32 -4.33 -20.05
CA ARG A 117 3.43 -4.94 -18.72
C ARG A 117 2.09 -5.17 -18.00
N PHE A 118 1.04 -4.40 -18.30
CA PHE A 118 -0.28 -4.56 -17.65
C PHE A 118 -1.10 -5.70 -18.26
N ASN A 119 -0.60 -6.31 -19.34
CA ASN A 119 -1.17 -7.51 -19.94
C ASN A 119 -0.67 -8.81 -19.28
N TYR A 120 0.26 -8.69 -18.33
CA TYR A 120 0.89 -9.81 -17.65
C TYR A 120 0.84 -9.58 -16.14
N TRP A 121 0.95 -10.65 -15.37
CA TRP A 121 1.31 -10.57 -13.97
C TRP A 121 2.75 -10.06 -13.86
N PHE A 122 2.90 -8.83 -13.40
CA PHE A 122 4.18 -8.13 -13.45
C PHE A 122 4.89 -8.18 -12.09
N VAL A 123 6.06 -8.84 -12.08
CA VAL A 123 6.90 -9.04 -10.90
C VAL A 123 8.01 -7.98 -10.88
N ASN A 124 8.05 -7.20 -9.81
CA ASN A 124 8.95 -6.08 -9.63
C ASN A 124 9.68 -6.13 -8.27
N SER A 125 10.79 -5.41 -8.15
CA SER A 125 11.52 -5.28 -6.89
C SER A 125 10.96 -4.11 -6.09
N GLU A 126 10.81 -4.27 -4.78
CA GLU A 126 10.43 -3.22 -3.84
C GLU A 126 11.64 -2.82 -2.98
N GLY A 127 12.63 -2.19 -3.63
CA GLY A 127 13.94 -1.90 -3.04
C GLY A 127 13.91 -1.03 -1.77
N LEU A 128 12.86 -0.22 -1.59
CA LEU A 128 12.68 0.58 -0.37
C LEU A 128 12.39 -0.29 0.84
N LEU A 129 11.55 -1.32 0.70
CA LEU A 129 11.25 -2.25 1.77
C LEU A 129 12.44 -3.17 2.06
N THR A 130 13.17 -3.63 1.04
CA THR A 130 14.43 -4.38 1.22
C THR A 130 15.44 -3.55 2.02
N SER A 131 15.61 -2.28 1.66
CA SER A 131 16.48 -1.34 2.39
C SER A 131 15.98 -1.07 3.81
N ALA A 132 14.67 -0.97 4.00
CA ALA A 132 14.06 -0.78 5.31
C ALA A 132 14.30 -2.00 6.21
N ILE A 133 14.16 -3.23 5.70
CA ILE A 133 14.47 -4.46 6.45
C ILE A 133 15.94 -4.44 6.91
N ALA A 134 16.87 -4.12 6.01
CA ALA A 134 18.29 -4.05 6.33
C ALA A 134 18.62 -2.97 7.39
N LYS A 135 17.95 -1.80 7.32
CA LYS A 135 18.20 -0.65 8.22
C LYS A 135 17.45 -0.72 9.55
N SER A 136 16.22 -1.23 9.55
CA SER A 136 15.28 -1.18 10.67
C SER A 136 15.61 -2.14 11.82
N ARG A 137 16.65 -2.97 11.67
CA ARG A 137 16.93 -4.11 12.57
C ARG A 137 15.70 -5.01 12.75
N MET A 138 14.74 -5.00 11.80
CA MET A 138 13.63 -5.94 11.81
C MET A 138 14.22 -7.34 11.80
N LYS A 139 13.94 -8.07 12.88
CA LYS A 139 14.37 -9.46 13.00
C LYS A 139 13.53 -10.29 12.04
N THR A 140 14.17 -10.80 11.00
CA THR A 140 13.54 -11.59 9.95
C THR A 140 13.33 -13.05 10.40
N PRO A 141 12.42 -13.80 9.74
CA PRO A 141 12.28 -15.23 9.98
C PRO A 141 13.50 -16.02 9.47
N GLY A 142 14.06 -16.87 10.33
CA GLY A 142 15.14 -17.79 9.98
C GLY A 142 16.44 -17.13 9.49
N ASN A 143 17.32 -17.94 8.91
CA ASN A 143 18.61 -17.51 8.37
C ASN A 143 18.55 -17.40 6.84
N TYR A 144 17.68 -16.50 6.33
CA TYR A 144 17.49 -16.27 4.90
C TYR A 144 17.80 -14.83 4.52
N GLY A 145 18.26 -14.62 3.28
CA GLY A 145 18.19 -13.32 2.62
C GLY A 145 16.75 -13.04 2.22
N TRP A 146 16.17 -11.95 2.70
CA TRP A 146 14.80 -11.55 2.41
C TRP A 146 14.80 -10.37 1.45
N TYR A 147 14.11 -10.53 0.32
CA TYR A 147 14.01 -9.54 -0.74
C TYR A 147 12.55 -9.17 -0.93
N ALA A 148 12.24 -7.88 -0.89
CA ALA A 148 10.88 -7.40 -1.04
C ALA A 148 10.48 -7.38 -2.52
N ILE A 149 9.36 -8.04 -2.82
CA ILE A 149 8.83 -8.20 -4.17
C ILE A 149 7.46 -7.55 -4.25
N GLU A 150 7.24 -6.75 -5.30
CA GLU A 150 5.93 -6.24 -5.68
C GLU A 150 5.38 -7.11 -6.82
N ILE A 151 4.13 -7.57 -6.67
CA ILE A 151 3.44 -8.35 -7.70
C ILE A 151 2.21 -7.57 -8.11
N ASN A 152 2.17 -7.18 -9.38
CA ASN A 152 1.02 -6.52 -9.98
C ASN A 152 0.24 -7.57 -10.77
N SER A 153 -1.07 -7.66 -10.57
CA SER A 153 -1.89 -8.46 -11.47
C SER A 153 -1.90 -7.84 -12.87
N GLN A 154 -2.21 -8.66 -13.88
CA GLN A 154 -2.76 -8.09 -15.11
C GLN A 154 -4.06 -7.32 -14.80
N ILE A 155 -4.55 -6.54 -15.76
CA ILE A 155 -5.88 -5.93 -15.64
C ILE A 155 -6.93 -7.04 -15.51
N LEU A 156 -7.63 -7.06 -14.37
CA LEU A 156 -8.72 -8.00 -14.10
C LEU A 156 -10.03 -7.39 -14.60
N SER A 157 -10.30 -7.53 -15.90
CA SER A 157 -11.48 -6.96 -16.58
C SER A 157 -12.63 -7.96 -16.75
N VAL A 158 -12.35 -9.26 -16.63
CA VAL A 158 -13.31 -10.35 -16.83
C VAL A 158 -14.26 -10.42 -15.64
N GLN A 159 -15.57 -10.29 -15.88
CA GLN A 159 -16.57 -10.22 -14.82
C GLN A 159 -16.66 -11.53 -14.03
N GLU A 160 -16.46 -12.68 -14.69
CA GLU A 160 -16.46 -14.00 -14.08
C GLU A 160 -15.33 -14.18 -13.07
N GLU A 161 -14.14 -13.61 -13.32
CA GLU A 161 -13.02 -13.63 -12.34
C GLU A 161 -13.43 -12.89 -11.05
N LEU A 162 -14.19 -11.80 -11.19
CA LEU A 162 -14.62 -10.99 -10.06
C LEU A 162 -15.78 -11.67 -9.30
N ASP A 163 -16.78 -12.20 -10.02
CA ASP A 163 -17.96 -12.84 -9.44
C ASP A 163 -17.62 -14.15 -8.70
N GLN A 164 -16.57 -14.85 -9.13
CA GLN A 164 -16.10 -16.09 -8.51
C GLN A 164 -15.09 -15.87 -7.37
N GLY A 165 -14.89 -14.63 -6.93
CA GLY A 165 -13.99 -14.34 -5.81
C GLY A 165 -12.51 -14.49 -6.15
N LEU A 166 -12.11 -14.10 -7.37
CA LEU A 166 -10.73 -14.02 -7.83
C LEU A 166 -9.99 -15.38 -7.90
N PRO A 167 -10.52 -16.40 -8.61
CA PRO A 167 -9.90 -17.72 -8.67
C PRO A 167 -8.49 -17.69 -9.31
N THR A 168 -8.22 -16.77 -10.23
CA THR A 168 -6.88 -16.62 -10.82
C THR A 168 -5.89 -16.04 -9.81
N VAL A 169 -6.32 -15.06 -9.01
CA VAL A 169 -5.52 -14.54 -7.88
C VAL A 169 -5.25 -15.65 -6.86
N LYS A 170 -6.26 -16.48 -6.55
CA LYS A 170 -6.09 -17.64 -5.65
C LYS A 170 -5.05 -18.62 -6.15
N ARG A 171 -5.10 -18.99 -7.43
CA ARG A 171 -4.09 -19.88 -8.05
C ARG A 171 -2.70 -19.25 -8.02
N ALA A 172 -2.57 -17.95 -8.29
CA ALA A 172 -1.31 -17.23 -8.23
C ALA A 172 -0.67 -17.30 -6.83
N LEU A 173 -1.44 -16.89 -5.81
CA LEU A 173 -0.97 -16.83 -4.43
C LEU A 173 -0.64 -18.21 -3.85
N ALA A 174 -1.48 -19.21 -4.13
CA ALA A 174 -1.21 -20.60 -3.71
C ALA A 174 0.07 -21.13 -4.37
N SER A 175 0.27 -20.88 -5.67
CA SER A 175 1.49 -21.32 -6.36
C SER A 175 2.76 -20.70 -5.77
N ILE A 176 2.70 -19.41 -5.43
CA ILE A 176 3.78 -18.69 -4.74
C ILE A 176 4.04 -19.32 -3.36
N GLN A 177 3.02 -19.42 -2.51
CA GLN A 177 3.15 -19.99 -1.15
C GLN A 177 3.70 -21.43 -1.14
N ASN A 178 3.35 -22.23 -2.14
CA ASN A 178 3.78 -23.63 -2.22
C ASN A 178 5.19 -23.81 -2.80
N SER A 179 5.65 -22.83 -3.58
CA SER A 179 6.93 -22.89 -4.29
C SER A 179 8.06 -22.13 -3.60
N ILE A 180 7.76 -21.04 -2.88
CA ILE A 180 8.77 -20.16 -2.27
C ILE A 180 8.42 -19.80 -0.83
N LYS A 181 9.45 -19.39 -0.06
CA LYS A 181 9.27 -18.88 1.29
C LYS A 181 8.73 -17.46 1.21
N VAL A 182 7.56 -17.23 1.80
CA VAL A 182 6.92 -15.92 1.86
C VAL A 182 6.86 -15.45 3.29
N TRP A 183 7.20 -14.19 3.52
CA TRP A 183 6.99 -13.50 4.78
C TRP A 183 6.29 -12.18 4.48
N LEU A 184 5.19 -11.93 5.19
CA LEU A 184 4.50 -10.65 5.18
C LEU A 184 4.80 -9.93 6.48
N ASN A 185 4.95 -8.62 6.40
CA ASN A 185 5.07 -7.75 7.57
C ASN A 185 4.13 -6.54 7.47
N ALA A 186 4.07 -5.72 8.51
CA ALA A 186 3.15 -4.57 8.56
C ALA A 186 3.40 -3.50 7.48
N GLU A 187 4.60 -3.50 6.88
CA GLU A 187 4.96 -2.56 5.81
C GLU A 187 4.49 -3.04 4.44
N CYS A 188 4.21 -4.34 4.27
CA CYS A 188 3.64 -4.87 3.04
C CYS A 188 2.21 -4.33 2.84
N GLY A 189 1.98 -3.61 1.74
CA GLY A 189 0.67 -3.07 1.38
C GLY A 189 -0.02 -3.86 0.26
N PHE A 190 -1.35 -3.79 0.24
CA PHE A 190 -2.14 -4.20 -0.91
C PHE A 190 -2.73 -2.95 -1.57
N HIS A 191 -2.33 -2.68 -2.82
CA HIS A 191 -2.79 -1.52 -3.56
C HIS A 191 -3.76 -1.95 -4.66
N ILE A 192 -4.85 -1.21 -4.80
CA ILE A 192 -5.88 -1.49 -5.80
C ILE A 192 -5.94 -0.32 -6.76
N HIS A 193 -5.63 -0.60 -8.03
CA HIS A 193 -5.79 0.34 -9.12
C HIS A 193 -7.14 0.11 -9.79
N ILE A 194 -7.94 1.15 -9.90
CA ILE A 194 -9.27 1.05 -10.50
C ILE A 194 -9.54 2.18 -11.50
N SER A 195 -10.19 1.82 -12.61
CA SER A 195 -10.72 2.72 -13.64
C SER A 195 -11.87 2.04 -14.38
N PRO A 196 -12.67 2.79 -15.14
CA PRO A 196 -13.53 2.21 -16.17
C PRO A 196 -12.71 1.42 -17.19
N LEU A 197 -13.33 0.42 -17.81
CA LEU A 197 -12.66 -0.43 -18.80
C LEU A 197 -12.25 0.39 -20.03
N LYS A 198 -10.98 0.28 -20.45
CA LYS A 198 -10.41 0.93 -21.65
C LYS A 198 -10.53 2.45 -21.69
N GLN A 199 -10.84 3.09 -20.57
CA GLN A 199 -11.00 4.54 -20.48
C GLN A 199 -10.26 5.09 -19.27
N LYS A 200 -9.71 6.31 -19.41
CA LYS A 200 -9.20 7.06 -18.27
C LYS A 200 -10.37 7.55 -17.44
N LEU A 201 -10.17 7.67 -16.12
CA LEU A 201 -11.17 8.28 -15.25
C LEU A 201 -11.43 9.73 -15.63
N ASP A 202 -12.71 10.06 -15.79
CA ASP A 202 -13.17 11.45 -15.90
C ASP A 202 -12.89 12.22 -14.60
N ILE A 203 -12.62 13.51 -14.71
CA ILE A 203 -12.31 14.34 -13.54
C ILE A 203 -13.52 14.47 -12.60
N SER A 204 -14.75 14.53 -13.11
CA SER A 204 -15.96 14.57 -12.29
C SER A 204 -16.05 13.30 -11.44
N VAL A 205 -15.96 12.13 -12.07
CA VAL A 205 -15.96 10.83 -11.37
C VAL A 205 -14.82 10.74 -10.36
N THR A 206 -13.64 11.23 -10.70
CA THR A 206 -12.47 11.20 -9.79
C THR A 206 -12.69 12.09 -8.56
N ARG A 207 -13.25 13.30 -8.71
CA ARG A 207 -13.61 14.17 -7.58
C ARG A 207 -14.69 13.53 -6.71
N ARG A 208 -15.70 12.91 -7.33
CA ARG A 208 -16.75 12.16 -6.64
C ARG A 208 -16.16 11.00 -5.83
N MET A 209 -15.28 10.19 -6.42
CA MET A 209 -14.58 9.13 -5.68
C MET A 209 -13.79 9.69 -4.49
N ALA A 210 -13.03 10.77 -4.70
CA ALA A 210 -12.25 11.38 -3.62
C ALA A 210 -13.14 11.90 -2.48
N ALA A 211 -14.30 12.48 -2.81
CA ALA A 211 -15.30 12.92 -1.83
C ALA A 211 -15.88 11.74 -1.04
N LEU A 212 -16.28 10.66 -1.72
CA LEU A 212 -16.79 9.45 -1.07
C LEU A 212 -15.73 8.83 -0.15
N VAL A 213 -14.49 8.67 -0.64
CA VAL A 213 -13.38 8.14 0.15
C VAL A 213 -13.12 9.03 1.37
N LEU A 214 -13.08 10.35 1.22
CA LEU A 214 -12.87 11.27 2.34
C LEU A 214 -13.92 11.10 3.45
N LEU A 215 -15.19 10.89 3.08
CA LEU A 215 -16.28 10.68 4.03
C LEU A 215 -16.19 9.32 4.75
N MET A 216 -15.76 8.28 4.04
CA MET A 216 -15.73 6.90 4.55
C MET A 216 -14.39 6.52 5.19
N GLU A 217 -13.32 7.26 4.95
CA GLU A 217 -11.95 6.84 5.23
C GLU A 217 -11.73 6.43 6.69
N ARG A 218 -12.01 7.33 7.64
CA ARG A 218 -11.81 7.10 9.07
C ARG A 218 -12.86 6.20 9.71
N PRO A 219 -14.18 6.40 9.48
CA PRO A 219 -15.20 5.62 10.17
C PRO A 219 -15.39 4.21 9.56
N PHE A 220 -14.90 3.98 8.34
CA PHE A 220 -15.12 2.71 7.63
C PHE A 220 -13.84 2.10 7.06
N LEU A 221 -13.20 2.71 6.06
CA LEU A 221 -12.12 2.05 5.30
C LEU A 221 -10.97 1.63 6.23
N LEU A 222 -10.47 2.55 7.06
CA LEU A 222 -9.42 2.23 8.02
C LEU A 222 -9.86 1.21 9.07
N LYS A 223 -11.16 1.16 9.43
CA LYS A 223 -11.67 0.18 10.40
C LYS A 223 -11.65 -1.25 9.88
N LEU A 224 -11.59 -1.43 8.57
CA LEU A 224 -11.41 -2.74 7.95
C LEU A 224 -9.95 -3.20 7.90
N CYS A 225 -8.98 -2.32 8.15
CA CYS A 225 -7.56 -2.65 8.13
C CYS A 225 -7.01 -3.01 9.52
N HIS A 226 -5.88 -3.71 9.54
CA HIS A 226 -5.15 -4.00 10.79
C HIS A 226 -4.82 -2.72 11.57
N PRO A 227 -4.90 -2.69 12.92
CA PRO A 227 -4.62 -1.48 13.72
C PRO A 227 -3.23 -0.85 13.49
N GLY A 228 -2.22 -1.66 13.16
CA GLY A 228 -0.90 -1.18 12.76
C GLY A 228 -0.92 -0.46 11.41
N ARG A 229 -1.73 -0.92 10.46
CA ARG A 229 -1.90 -0.30 9.14
C ARG A 229 -2.63 1.04 9.24
N GLN A 230 -3.62 1.14 10.13
CA GLN A 230 -4.35 2.38 10.40
C GLN A 230 -3.46 3.56 10.85
N LYS A 231 -2.26 3.26 11.36
CA LYS A 231 -1.27 4.24 11.86
C LYS A 231 0.00 4.28 11.01
N SER A 232 0.04 3.52 9.90
CA SER A 232 1.23 3.37 9.08
C SER A 232 1.52 4.63 8.28
N TRP A 233 2.80 4.94 8.10
CA TRP A 233 3.27 6.01 7.21
C TRP A 233 2.89 5.77 5.74
N TYR A 234 2.63 4.51 5.37
CA TYR A 234 2.25 4.11 4.02
C TYR A 234 0.73 4.15 3.76
N THR A 235 -0.07 4.48 4.80
CA THR A 235 -1.53 4.58 4.74
C THR A 235 -2.01 5.85 5.45
N ARG A 236 -1.45 6.99 5.04
CA ARG A 236 -1.81 8.30 5.61
C ARG A 236 -3.19 8.76 5.12
N PRO A 237 -4.15 9.08 6.01
CA PRO A 237 -5.50 9.43 5.59
C PRO A 237 -5.57 10.73 4.78
N ILE A 238 -6.27 10.75 3.63
CA ILE A 238 -6.50 11.98 2.85
C ILE A 238 -7.30 13.02 3.64
N SER A 239 -8.15 12.58 4.57
CA SER A 239 -8.96 13.44 5.45
C SER A 239 -8.14 14.16 6.54
N VAL A 240 -6.85 13.80 6.71
CA VAL A 240 -5.98 14.35 7.76
C VAL A 240 -4.73 14.95 7.17
N ASP A 241 -4.01 14.19 6.34
CA ASP A 241 -2.63 14.47 5.99
C ASP A 241 -2.47 15.08 4.60
N SER A 242 -3.52 15.07 3.76
CA SER A 242 -3.42 15.61 2.40
C SER A 242 -3.30 17.13 2.37
N VAL A 243 -2.77 17.69 1.28
CA VAL A 243 -2.75 19.14 1.02
C VAL A 243 -4.18 19.71 1.11
N ILE A 244 -5.17 19.00 0.60
CA ILE A 244 -6.58 19.37 0.71
C ILE A 244 -7.01 19.45 2.17
N ALA A 245 -6.73 18.44 2.98
CA ALA A 245 -7.13 18.41 4.39
C ALA A 245 -6.45 19.48 5.24
N VAL A 246 -5.19 19.78 4.94
CA VAL A 246 -4.40 20.80 5.65
C VAL A 246 -4.79 22.22 5.22
N SER A 247 -5.13 22.42 3.94
CA SER A 247 -5.41 23.74 3.37
C SER A 247 -6.90 24.11 3.35
N ALA A 248 -7.79 23.17 3.69
CA ALA A 248 -9.23 23.39 3.69
C ALA A 248 -9.65 24.52 4.65
N SER A 249 -10.23 25.59 4.09
CA SER A 249 -10.57 26.80 4.84
C SER A 249 -11.89 27.40 4.37
N ALA A 250 -12.31 28.53 4.96
CA ALA A 250 -13.47 29.27 4.49
C ALA A 250 -13.35 29.68 3.01
N SER A 251 -12.13 29.93 2.53
CA SER A 251 -11.86 30.25 1.13
C SER A 251 -12.18 29.09 0.19
N SER A 252 -12.06 27.83 0.63
CA SER A 252 -12.47 26.67 -0.15
C SER A 252 -13.97 26.69 -0.42
N ALA A 253 -14.77 26.99 0.60
CA ALA A 253 -16.22 27.12 0.47
C ALA A 253 -16.61 28.33 -0.40
N ALA A 254 -15.96 29.47 -0.22
CA ALA A 254 -16.20 30.66 -1.04
C ALA A 254 -15.89 30.41 -2.54
N ARG A 255 -14.79 29.71 -2.84
CA ARG A 255 -14.43 29.33 -4.21
C ARG A 255 -15.49 28.42 -4.83
N ALA A 256 -15.90 27.37 -4.12
CA ALA A 256 -16.93 26.46 -4.61
C ALA A 256 -18.27 27.16 -4.86
N ALA A 257 -18.64 28.12 -3.99
CA ALA A 257 -19.82 28.97 -4.20
C ALA A 257 -19.67 29.85 -5.46
N SER A 258 -18.51 30.49 -5.67
CA SER A 258 -18.27 31.30 -6.89
C SER A 258 -18.30 30.50 -8.19
N MET A 259 -17.95 29.21 -8.12
CA MET A 259 -17.97 28.29 -9.27
C MET A 259 -19.33 27.60 -9.47
N ASN A 260 -20.30 27.86 -8.57
CA ASN A 260 -21.62 27.25 -8.59
C ASN A 260 -21.58 25.71 -8.67
N ILE A 261 -20.70 25.09 -7.88
CA ILE A 261 -20.52 23.63 -7.88
C ILE A 261 -21.81 22.94 -7.38
N PRO A 262 -22.46 22.07 -8.18
CA PRO A 262 -23.75 21.44 -7.82
C PRO A 262 -23.70 20.67 -6.50
N GLU A 263 -22.69 19.82 -6.31
CA GLU A 263 -22.51 19.02 -5.10
C GLU A 263 -22.33 19.90 -3.84
N THR A 264 -21.65 21.04 -3.99
CA THR A 264 -21.44 21.97 -2.87
C THR A 264 -22.74 22.68 -2.50
N ASN A 265 -23.52 23.12 -3.48
CA ASN A 265 -24.82 23.76 -3.26
C ASN A 265 -25.83 22.81 -2.60
N LEU A 266 -25.81 21.55 -3.01
CA LEU A 266 -26.59 20.47 -2.42
C LEU A 266 -26.25 20.30 -0.94
N LEU A 267 -24.95 20.14 -0.63
CA LEU A 267 -24.48 20.01 0.75
C LEU A 267 -24.81 21.26 1.57
N LEU A 268 -24.61 22.46 1.04
CA LEU A 268 -24.93 23.70 1.76
C LEU A 268 -26.41 23.75 2.16
N THR A 269 -27.31 23.38 1.24
CA THR A 269 -28.76 23.33 1.51
C THR A 269 -29.09 22.31 2.61
N PHE A 270 -28.43 21.15 2.59
CA PHE A 270 -28.59 20.12 3.63
C PHE A 270 -28.10 20.63 4.99
N ARG A 271 -26.92 21.26 5.04
CA ARG A 271 -26.29 21.78 6.27
C ARG A 271 -27.15 22.79 7.01
N VAL A 272 -27.85 23.67 6.29
CA VAL A 272 -28.77 24.67 6.90
C VAL A 272 -29.91 24.00 7.66
N LYS A 273 -30.35 22.81 7.23
CA LYS A 273 -31.47 22.08 7.83
C LYS A 273 -31.01 21.04 8.86
N ALA A 274 -29.77 20.56 8.75
CA ALA A 274 -29.24 19.50 9.57
C ALA A 274 -29.03 19.94 11.03
N LYS A 275 -29.49 19.12 11.97
CA LYS A 275 -29.26 19.28 13.41
C LYS A 275 -28.32 18.18 13.92
N GLY A 276 -27.76 18.38 15.12
CA GLY A 276 -26.96 17.35 15.80
C GLY A 276 -25.69 16.94 15.06
N ARG A 277 -24.97 17.91 14.50
CA ARG A 277 -23.70 17.68 13.79
C ARG A 277 -22.50 17.61 14.74
N SER A 278 -21.46 16.89 14.33
CA SER A 278 -20.17 16.85 15.02
C SER A 278 -19.41 18.17 14.87
N SER A 279 -18.40 18.40 15.72
CA SER A 279 -17.53 19.57 15.61
C SER A 279 -16.70 19.60 14.33
N ASP A 280 -16.48 18.45 13.70
CA ASP A 280 -15.67 18.31 12.49
C ASP A 280 -16.45 18.60 11.21
N GLU A 281 -17.78 18.72 11.28
CA GLU A 281 -18.67 18.89 10.13
C GLU A 281 -18.23 20.03 9.19
N THR A 282 -17.86 21.17 9.77
CA THR A 282 -17.50 22.35 8.98
C THR A 282 -16.15 22.17 8.29
N ARG A 283 -15.23 21.43 8.92
CA ARG A 283 -13.95 21.06 8.30
C ARG A 283 -14.19 20.06 7.16
N ILE A 284 -15.02 19.03 7.38
CA ILE A 284 -15.39 18.04 6.36
C ILE A 284 -16.00 18.73 5.14
N PHE A 285 -16.96 19.63 5.34
CA PHE A 285 -17.57 20.41 4.25
C PHE A 285 -16.52 21.19 3.45
N ARG A 286 -15.59 21.89 4.11
CA ARG A 286 -14.54 22.66 3.43
C ARG A 286 -13.59 21.79 2.62
N MET A 287 -13.28 20.58 3.10
CA MET A 287 -12.48 19.61 2.35
C MET A 287 -13.21 19.12 1.10
N LEU A 288 -14.51 18.84 1.19
CA LEU A 288 -15.34 18.49 0.04
C LEU A 288 -15.40 19.63 -0.99
N CYS A 289 -15.59 20.87 -0.56
CA CYS A 289 -15.52 22.04 -1.44
C CYS A 289 -14.17 22.12 -2.15
N ALA A 290 -13.06 21.89 -1.44
CA ALA A 290 -11.73 21.88 -2.04
C ALA A 290 -11.62 20.80 -3.12
N ILE A 291 -12.00 19.55 -2.83
CA ILE A 291 -12.02 18.44 -3.80
C ILE A 291 -12.83 18.81 -5.05
N PHE A 292 -14.06 19.29 -4.88
CA PHE A 292 -14.94 19.55 -6.03
C PHE A 292 -14.47 20.72 -6.91
N THR A 293 -13.64 21.62 -6.38
CA THR A 293 -13.07 22.75 -7.13
C THR A 293 -11.76 22.43 -7.87
N GLU A 294 -11.14 21.27 -7.66
CA GLU A 294 -9.85 20.93 -8.28
C GLU A 294 -9.96 20.78 -9.80
N PRO A 295 -9.36 21.65 -10.63
CA PRO A 295 -9.74 21.81 -12.04
C PRO A 295 -9.45 20.60 -12.93
N ASP A 296 -8.43 19.82 -12.60
CA ASP A 296 -7.97 18.70 -13.42
C ASP A 296 -7.36 17.59 -12.56
N PHE A 297 -7.06 16.47 -13.22
CA PHE A 297 -6.49 15.28 -12.59
C PHE A 297 -5.13 15.54 -11.93
N LYS A 298 -4.33 16.45 -12.49
CA LYS A 298 -3.00 16.78 -11.96
C LYS A 298 -3.10 17.57 -10.65
N SER A 299 -4.02 18.53 -10.61
CA SER A 299 -4.28 19.40 -9.46
C SER A 299 -4.90 18.58 -8.33
N LEU A 300 -5.89 17.75 -8.64
CA LEU A 300 -6.48 16.82 -7.66
C LEU A 300 -5.44 15.83 -7.12
N ASN A 301 -4.58 15.24 -7.97
CA ASN A 301 -3.51 14.34 -7.53
C ASN A 301 -2.54 15.05 -6.56
N LYS A 302 -2.18 16.30 -6.85
CA LYS A 302 -1.36 17.11 -5.94
C LYS A 302 -2.09 17.39 -4.62
N GLY A 303 -3.38 17.70 -4.68
CA GLY A 303 -4.22 17.97 -3.52
C GLY A 303 -4.38 16.77 -2.59
N LEU A 304 -4.40 15.55 -3.13
CA LEU A 304 -4.54 14.29 -2.38
C LEU A 304 -3.21 13.77 -1.79
N ARG A 305 -2.08 14.43 -2.06
CA ARG A 305 -0.77 14.06 -1.52
C ARG A 305 -0.45 14.80 -0.23
N LEU A 306 0.58 14.36 0.48
CA LEU A 306 1.17 15.09 1.59
C LEU A 306 1.68 16.48 1.14
N PRO A 307 1.54 17.51 1.98
CA PRO A 307 2.26 18.76 1.81
C PRO A 307 3.75 18.48 1.66
N LYS A 308 4.40 19.11 0.67
CA LYS A 308 5.86 19.05 0.57
C LYS A 308 6.46 19.79 1.76
N ILE A 309 7.17 19.07 2.63
CA ILE A 309 7.95 19.65 3.72
C ILE A 309 9.42 19.50 3.33
N GLY A 310 9.99 20.54 2.73
CA GLY A 310 11.39 20.58 2.26
C GLY A 310 11.67 19.81 0.95
N ASP A 311 12.96 19.73 0.59
CA ASP A 311 13.46 19.16 -0.67
C ASP A 311 13.79 17.65 -0.59
N GLY A 312 13.46 16.99 0.52
CA GLY A 312 13.72 15.55 0.70
C GLY A 312 12.68 14.66 0.01
N PRO A 313 13.07 13.49 -0.54
CA PRO A 313 12.10 12.51 -1.05
C PRO A 313 11.26 11.97 0.11
N SER A 314 9.94 12.15 0.01
CA SER A 314 9.01 11.45 0.90
C SER A 314 9.12 9.93 0.64
N PRO A 315 9.11 9.07 1.69
CA PRO A 315 9.36 7.63 1.56
C PRO A 315 8.50 6.91 0.51
N ASP A 316 7.33 7.45 0.14
CA ASP A 316 6.42 6.88 -0.85
C ASP A 316 6.01 7.86 -1.97
N GLY A 317 6.78 8.94 -2.13
CA GLY A 317 6.45 10.04 -3.03
C GLY A 317 5.32 10.95 -2.51
N GLY A 318 4.99 10.86 -1.22
CA GLY A 318 4.02 11.68 -0.53
C GLY A 318 2.58 11.24 -0.78
N ARG A 319 2.35 9.96 -1.07
CA ARG A 319 1.01 9.45 -1.37
C ARG A 319 0.23 9.25 -0.07
N CYS A 320 -1.06 9.51 -0.11
CA CYS A 320 -1.98 9.21 0.99
C CYS A 320 -2.71 7.89 0.69
N GLY A 321 -3.65 7.50 1.56
CA GLY A 321 -4.45 6.28 1.43
C GLY A 321 -5.22 6.18 0.11
N MET A 322 -5.48 7.31 -0.54
CA MET A 322 -5.91 7.40 -1.94
C MET A 322 -4.92 8.26 -2.73
N ALA A 323 -4.56 7.79 -3.91
CA ALA A 323 -3.71 8.50 -4.85
C ALA A 323 -4.23 8.36 -6.29
N LEU A 324 -3.73 9.21 -7.19
CA LEU A 324 -4.02 9.11 -8.61
C LEU A 324 -2.78 8.69 -9.39
N SER A 325 -2.91 7.62 -10.17
CA SER A 325 -1.80 7.06 -10.94
C SER A 325 -1.55 7.84 -12.23
N ARG A 326 -0.32 7.77 -12.76
CA ARG A 326 0.00 8.35 -14.07
C ARG A 326 -0.74 7.67 -15.23
N PHE A 327 -1.35 6.51 -14.99
CA PHE A 327 -2.11 5.74 -15.97
C PHE A 327 -3.58 6.14 -16.01
N GLY A 328 -4.01 7.11 -15.20
CA GLY A 328 -5.41 7.56 -15.15
C GLY A 328 -6.33 6.67 -14.31
N THR A 329 -5.75 5.97 -13.33
CA THR A 329 -6.49 5.15 -12.35
C THR A 329 -6.50 5.83 -10.97
N VAL A 330 -7.48 5.48 -10.16
CA VAL A 330 -7.43 5.71 -8.70
C VAL A 330 -6.67 4.54 -8.07
N GLU A 331 -5.76 4.85 -7.15
CA GLU A 331 -4.97 3.91 -6.37
C GLU A 331 -5.44 3.95 -4.91
N MET A 332 -6.04 2.86 -4.42
CA MET A 332 -6.42 2.68 -3.01
C MET A 332 -5.30 1.94 -2.28
N ARG A 333 -4.81 2.49 -1.17
CA ARG A 333 -3.57 2.06 -0.48
C ARG A 333 -3.80 1.65 0.99
N TYR A 334 -5.07 1.46 1.36
CA TYR A 334 -5.48 1.20 2.73
C TYR A 334 -5.09 -0.18 3.27
N PRO A 335 -5.43 -1.31 2.60
CA PRO A 335 -5.23 -2.62 3.19
C PRO A 335 -3.76 -3.02 3.28
N GLU A 336 -3.44 -3.81 4.30
CA GLU A 336 -2.21 -4.59 4.35
C GLU A 336 -2.18 -5.67 3.26
N ALA A 337 -0.98 -6.11 2.88
CA ALA A 337 -0.81 -7.27 2.01
C ALA A 337 -1.37 -8.53 2.67
N SER A 338 -1.93 -9.44 1.87
CA SER A 338 -2.52 -10.67 2.36
C SER A 338 -2.40 -11.79 1.33
N PHE A 339 -2.39 -13.04 1.80
CA PHE A 339 -2.60 -14.23 0.97
C PHE A 339 -4.02 -14.82 1.17
N ASP A 340 -4.87 -14.13 1.93
CA ASP A 340 -6.29 -14.43 2.08
C ASP A 340 -7.06 -13.80 0.92
N VAL A 341 -7.45 -14.62 -0.05
CA VAL A 341 -8.12 -14.16 -1.29
C VAL A 341 -9.49 -13.56 -0.99
N ASP A 342 -10.19 -14.03 0.05
CA ASP A 342 -11.50 -13.47 0.42
C ASP A 342 -11.36 -12.03 0.94
N PHE A 343 -10.25 -11.74 1.63
CA PHE A 343 -9.89 -10.38 2.04
C PHE A 343 -9.53 -9.51 0.83
N ILE A 344 -8.75 -10.03 -0.11
CA ILE A 344 -8.42 -9.32 -1.36
C ILE A 344 -9.70 -9.01 -2.15
N SER A 345 -10.58 -10.00 -2.34
CA SER A 345 -11.87 -9.87 -3.01
C SER A 345 -12.73 -8.80 -2.35
N LEU A 346 -12.83 -8.78 -1.01
CA LEU A 346 -13.59 -7.76 -0.29
C LEU A 346 -13.15 -6.35 -0.70
N TRP A 347 -11.85 -6.09 -0.72
CA TRP A 347 -11.32 -4.78 -1.02
C TRP A 347 -11.42 -4.41 -2.51
N VAL A 348 -11.30 -5.40 -3.40
CA VAL A 348 -11.58 -5.21 -4.83
C VAL A 348 -13.03 -4.83 -5.05
N ASP A 349 -13.98 -5.57 -4.46
CA ASP A 349 -15.41 -5.29 -4.56
C ASP A 349 -15.78 -3.94 -3.95
N LEU A 350 -15.19 -3.60 -2.81
CA LEU A 350 -15.40 -2.31 -2.17
C LEU A 350 -14.90 -1.16 -3.06
N SER A 351 -13.71 -1.30 -3.64
CA SER A 351 -13.16 -0.29 -4.56
C SER A 351 -14.03 -0.12 -5.80
N ARG A 352 -14.51 -1.24 -6.38
CA ARG A 352 -15.47 -1.25 -7.50
C ARG A 352 -16.78 -0.58 -7.13
N ARG A 353 -17.30 -0.85 -5.94
CA ARG A 353 -18.53 -0.24 -5.46
C ARG A 353 -18.40 1.27 -5.27
N ILE A 354 -17.28 1.74 -4.73
CA ILE A 354 -17.00 3.18 -4.62
C ILE A 354 -16.93 3.85 -5.98
N LEU A 355 -16.26 3.22 -6.96
CA LEU A 355 -16.24 3.72 -8.34
C LEU A 355 -17.65 3.77 -8.94
N ALA A 356 -18.44 2.69 -8.79
CA ALA A 356 -19.80 2.63 -9.31
C ALA A 356 -20.70 3.72 -8.72
N LEU A 357 -20.62 3.97 -7.40
CA LEU A 357 -21.34 5.06 -6.75
C LEU A 357 -20.90 6.44 -7.26
N ALA A 358 -19.60 6.64 -7.48
CA ALA A 358 -19.07 7.90 -7.99
C ALA A 358 -19.41 8.15 -9.48
N ALA A 359 -19.55 7.08 -10.25
CA ALA A 359 -19.91 7.12 -11.67
C ALA A 359 -21.43 7.05 -11.93
N ALA A 360 -22.24 6.91 -10.88
CA ALA A 360 -23.68 6.86 -10.98
C ALA A 360 -24.27 8.18 -11.55
N PRO A 361 -25.49 8.14 -12.12
CA PRO A 361 -26.23 9.34 -12.49
C PRO A 361 -26.30 10.36 -11.35
N ASP A 362 -26.41 11.63 -11.70
CA ASP A 362 -26.29 12.74 -10.74
C ASP A 362 -27.29 12.64 -9.59
N ASP A 363 -28.53 12.23 -9.84
CA ASP A 363 -29.55 12.04 -8.81
C ASP A 363 -29.20 10.92 -7.82
N GLU A 364 -28.72 9.78 -8.32
CA GLU A 364 -28.27 8.65 -7.51
C GLU A 364 -27.02 9.00 -6.69
N TYR A 365 -26.02 9.61 -7.34
CA TYR A 365 -24.81 10.06 -6.66
C TYR A 365 -25.11 11.11 -5.59
N ASN A 366 -25.95 12.11 -5.90
CA ASN A 366 -26.31 13.18 -4.96
C ASN A 366 -27.02 12.62 -3.72
N LYS A 367 -27.92 11.65 -3.90
CA LYS A 367 -28.56 10.95 -2.78
C LYS A 367 -27.52 10.24 -1.91
N LYS A 368 -26.58 9.54 -2.54
CA LYS A 368 -25.51 8.83 -1.81
C LYS A 368 -24.54 9.78 -1.10
N LEU A 369 -24.19 10.89 -1.74
CA LEU A 369 -23.33 11.93 -1.16
C LEU A 369 -23.98 12.51 0.11
N LEU A 370 -25.28 12.84 0.07
CA LEU A 370 -26.01 13.34 1.23
C LEU A 370 -26.08 12.31 2.36
N GLU A 371 -26.37 11.06 2.05
CA GLU A 371 -26.42 9.96 3.03
C GLU A 371 -25.07 9.79 3.74
N LEU A 372 -23.98 9.68 2.98
CA LEU A 372 -22.64 9.49 3.55
C LEU A 372 -22.13 10.75 4.27
N TYR A 373 -22.52 11.94 3.80
CA TYR A 373 -22.25 13.19 4.50
C TYR A 373 -22.98 13.26 5.84
N ASP A 374 -24.26 12.88 5.88
CA ASP A 374 -25.04 12.81 7.11
C ASP A 374 -24.40 11.84 8.11
N MET A 375 -24.01 10.65 7.66
CA MET A 375 -23.32 9.64 8.46
C MET A 375 -21.95 10.12 8.98
N ALA A 376 -21.15 10.79 8.13
CA ALA A 376 -19.80 11.26 8.49
C ALA A 376 -19.83 12.42 9.49
N THR A 377 -20.91 13.20 9.48
CA THR A 377 -21.02 14.46 10.23
C THR A 377 -22.00 14.38 11.39
N ALA A 378 -22.65 13.24 11.60
CA ALA A 378 -23.51 13.02 12.77
C ALA A 378 -22.72 13.13 14.07
N LYS A 379 -23.34 13.66 15.13
CA LYS A 379 -22.74 13.72 16.47
C LYS A 379 -22.45 12.34 17.05
N MET A 380 -23.21 11.32 16.65
CA MET A 380 -22.99 9.93 17.06
C MET A 380 -22.22 9.20 15.95
N GLU A 381 -21.06 8.65 16.30
CA GLU A 381 -20.27 7.84 15.36
C GLU A 381 -20.96 6.50 15.10
N LEU A 382 -21.18 6.20 13.82
CA LEU A 382 -21.69 4.91 13.38
C LEU A 382 -20.55 3.90 13.24
N GLY A 383 -20.78 2.67 13.69
CA GLY A 383 -19.85 1.56 13.46
C GLY A 383 -19.73 1.17 11.99
N TRP A 384 -18.60 0.58 11.61
CA TRP A 384 -18.25 0.19 10.23
C TRP A 384 -19.34 -0.60 9.49
N ILE A 385 -20.16 -1.37 10.19
CA ILE A 385 -21.24 -2.17 9.58
C ILE A 385 -22.33 -1.30 8.93
N HIS A 386 -22.62 -0.13 9.50
CA HIS A 386 -23.59 0.81 8.91
C HIS A 386 -23.06 1.38 7.60
N TRP A 387 -21.75 1.64 7.52
CA TRP A 387 -21.08 2.09 6.32
C TRP A 387 -21.02 1.02 5.24
N LEU A 388 -20.73 -0.23 5.64
CA LEU A 388 -20.78 -1.37 4.74
C LEU A 388 -22.18 -1.55 4.12
N LYS A 389 -23.23 -1.38 4.93
CA LYS A 389 -24.61 -1.35 4.46
C LYS A 389 -24.90 -0.16 3.54
N ALA A 390 -24.42 1.04 3.89
CA ALA A 390 -24.63 2.25 3.09
C ALA A 390 -23.99 2.14 1.70
N VAL A 391 -22.85 1.45 1.57
CA VAL A 391 -22.26 1.14 0.26
C VAL A 391 -22.93 -0.06 -0.41
N GLY A 392 -23.87 -0.76 0.23
CA GLY A 392 -24.61 -1.88 -0.34
C GLY A 392 -23.81 -3.17 -0.41
N MET A 393 -23.02 -3.46 0.62
CA MET A 393 -22.20 -4.67 0.76
C MET A 393 -22.50 -5.41 2.08
N GLU A 394 -23.75 -5.32 2.55
CA GLU A 394 -24.18 -5.89 3.84
C GLU A 394 -24.01 -7.41 3.92
N GLU A 395 -24.05 -8.10 2.78
CA GLU A 395 -23.77 -9.54 2.65
C GLU A 395 -22.34 -9.92 3.06
N ARG A 396 -21.39 -8.96 3.03
CA ARG A 396 -20.00 -9.17 3.47
C ARG A 396 -19.79 -8.91 4.97
N ALA A 397 -20.82 -8.53 5.72
CA ALA A 397 -20.67 -8.13 7.12
C ALA A 397 -20.08 -9.23 8.00
N ASP A 398 -20.52 -10.47 7.83
CA ASP A 398 -20.01 -11.59 8.62
C ASP A 398 -18.54 -11.89 8.34
N PHE A 399 -18.12 -11.77 7.07
CA PHE A 399 -16.72 -11.87 6.70
C PHE A 399 -15.90 -10.75 7.38
N CYS A 400 -16.32 -9.49 7.24
CA CYS A 400 -15.64 -8.34 7.85
C CYS A 400 -15.52 -8.50 9.37
N LYS A 401 -16.59 -8.95 10.05
CA LYS A 401 -16.60 -9.19 11.50
C LYS A 401 -15.57 -10.25 11.90
N ARG A 402 -15.54 -11.39 11.20
CA ARG A 402 -14.55 -12.46 11.44
C ARG A 402 -13.13 -11.97 11.17
N HIS A 403 -12.92 -11.26 10.06
CA HIS A 403 -11.61 -10.75 9.69
C HIS A 403 -11.07 -9.74 10.70
N ILE A 404 -11.89 -8.75 11.11
CA ILE A 404 -11.51 -7.78 12.15
C ILE A 404 -11.19 -8.48 13.48
N HIS A 405 -11.94 -9.51 13.85
CA HIS A 405 -11.65 -10.29 15.06
C HIS A 405 -10.27 -10.97 15.02
N ARG A 406 -9.78 -11.37 13.84
CA ARG A 406 -8.43 -11.95 13.68
C ARG A 406 -7.33 -10.98 14.07
N TYR A 407 -7.53 -9.67 13.98
CA TYR A 407 -6.57 -8.67 14.47
C TYR A 407 -6.42 -8.66 15.99
N GLY A 408 -7.37 -9.25 16.73
CA GLY A 408 -7.20 -9.55 18.17
C GLY A 408 -6.56 -10.91 18.44
N GLY A 409 -6.46 -11.78 17.43
CA GLY A 409 -6.01 -13.16 17.52
C GLY A 409 -4.80 -13.44 16.63
N ASN A 410 -4.97 -14.29 15.61
CA ASN A 410 -3.86 -14.79 14.80
C ASN A 410 -3.18 -13.75 13.89
N LEU A 411 -3.82 -12.61 13.63
CA LEU A 411 -3.26 -11.48 12.88
C LEU A 411 -2.87 -10.29 13.79
N LYS A 412 -2.80 -10.47 15.11
CA LYS A 412 -2.49 -9.39 16.05
C LYS A 412 -1.12 -8.74 15.83
N ASP A 413 -0.15 -9.52 15.41
CA ASP A 413 1.20 -9.05 15.10
C ASP A 413 1.53 -9.36 13.64
N LEU A 414 1.31 -8.38 12.75
CA LEU A 414 1.71 -8.52 11.35
C LEU A 414 3.23 -8.65 11.19
N ASN A 415 4.04 -8.21 12.17
CA ASN A 415 5.50 -8.36 12.13
C ASN A 415 5.96 -9.69 12.74
N LYS A 416 5.03 -10.61 13.01
CA LYS A 416 5.35 -11.95 13.48
C LYS A 416 6.31 -12.63 12.49
N ARG A 417 7.31 -13.31 13.04
CA ARG A 417 8.43 -13.89 12.29
C ARG A 417 8.12 -15.27 11.75
N ASP A 418 6.95 -15.41 11.15
CA ASP A 418 6.50 -16.68 10.61
C ASP A 418 6.57 -16.62 9.10
N ILE A 419 7.17 -17.67 8.54
CA ILE A 419 7.07 -17.94 7.11
C ILE A 419 5.65 -18.47 6.88
N LEU A 420 4.96 -17.95 5.86
CA LEU A 420 3.63 -18.42 5.53
C LEU A 420 3.67 -19.93 5.27
N PRO A 421 2.75 -20.70 5.87
CA PRO A 421 2.68 -22.14 5.63
C PRO A 421 2.31 -22.40 4.17
N LYS A 422 2.72 -23.56 3.67
CA LYS A 422 2.21 -24.06 2.40
C LYS A 422 0.71 -24.28 2.49
N VAL A 423 0.01 -24.03 1.40
CA VAL A 423 -1.41 -24.33 1.26
C VAL A 423 -1.56 -25.81 0.92
N SER A 424 -2.27 -26.55 1.76
CA SER A 424 -2.64 -27.94 1.47
C SER A 424 -3.65 -28.00 0.31
N ASP A 425 -3.52 -29.00 -0.55
CA ASP A 425 -4.48 -29.28 -1.63
C ASP A 425 -5.86 -29.77 -1.11
N GLU A 426 -6.03 -29.94 0.20
CA GLU A 426 -7.31 -30.34 0.77
C GLU A 426 -8.29 -29.15 0.82
N PRO A 427 -9.52 -29.30 0.32
CA PRO A 427 -10.55 -28.29 0.50
C PRO A 427 -10.80 -28.10 1.99
N ALA A 428 -10.85 -26.84 2.42
CA ALA A 428 -11.28 -26.49 3.78
C ALA A 428 -12.65 -27.15 4.04
N LYS A 429 -12.70 -28.01 5.07
CA LYS A 429 -13.92 -28.70 5.51
C LYS A 429 -14.95 -27.75 6.06
#